data_AF-A0A7C3A9K9-F1
#
_entry.id   AF-A0A7C3A9K9-F1
#
_cell.length_a   1.000
_cell.length_b   1.000
_cell.length_c   1.000
_cell.angle_alpha   90.00
_cell.angle_beta   90.00
_cell.angle_gamma   90.00
#
_symmetry.space_group_name_H-M   'P 1'
#
loop_
_entity.id
_entity.type
_entity.pdbx_description
1 polymer ?
#
loop_
_entity_poly.entity_id
_entity_poly.type
_entity_poly.pdbx_seq_one_letter_code
_entity_poly.pdbx_strand_id
1 'polypeptide(L)'
;MREIYELLHPFLQVIAVSLKAGRVSIVTPNGDGTISPKVGLGLPGRAYKPALWDIGRVSAYVMETRTPLLTNGLDEGETRFKLNRSGYNGSSFISAPLIVNGDIWGVINLSDKEDGTSFDENDLRKLSEHISALTEFIKRITALRFPSSPGPDDPIIEEKLVGRSEKIIKVRQLLKTLSGTDMTVFVKGETGTGKSLVAKLLHDLSPRSSKPFVKVNCAALPETLLEAELFGYERGAFTGAFE
;
A
#
# COMPACT_ATOMS: atom_id res chain seq x y z
N MET A 1 3.16 -7.08 7.85
CA MET A 1 3.70 -6.43 6.62
C MET A 1 5.20 -6.12 6.64
N ARG A 2 5.86 -5.82 7.76
CA ARG A 2 7.32 -5.53 7.80
C ARG A 2 8.17 -6.63 7.16
N GLU A 3 7.84 -7.89 7.46
CA GLU A 3 8.51 -9.07 6.91
C GLU A 3 8.46 -9.19 5.40
N ILE A 4 7.37 -8.75 4.72
CA ILE A 4 7.30 -8.89 3.26
C ILE A 4 8.26 -7.94 2.57
N TYR A 5 8.39 -6.71 3.09
CA TYR A 5 9.30 -5.70 2.54
C TYR A 5 10.78 -6.05 2.79
N GLU A 6 11.08 -6.74 3.91
CA GLU A 6 12.40 -7.31 4.15
C GLU A 6 12.76 -8.37 3.09
N LEU A 7 11.79 -9.19 2.67
CA LEU A 7 11.98 -10.17 1.59
C LEU A 7 12.17 -9.53 0.20
N LEU A 8 11.78 -8.25 0.01
CA LEU A 8 11.99 -7.55 -1.26
C LEU A 8 13.37 -6.90 -1.36
N HIS A 9 14.10 -6.77 -0.24
CA HIS A 9 15.41 -6.12 -0.24
C HIS A 9 16.43 -6.79 -1.18
N PRO A 10 16.56 -8.13 -1.24
CA PRO A 10 17.45 -8.79 -2.21
C PRO A 10 17.06 -8.52 -3.67
N PHE A 11 15.76 -8.41 -3.98
CA PHE A 11 15.30 -8.04 -5.32
C PHE A 11 15.76 -6.63 -5.70
N LEU A 12 15.68 -5.68 -4.76
CA LEU A 12 16.16 -4.33 -5.00
C LEU A 12 17.68 -4.31 -5.25
N GLN A 13 18.45 -5.18 -4.59
CA GLN A 13 19.90 -5.29 -4.83
C GLN A 13 20.19 -5.78 -6.25
N VAL A 14 19.45 -6.80 -6.71
CA VAL A 14 19.57 -7.31 -8.08
C VAL A 14 19.21 -6.24 -9.10
N ILE A 15 18.10 -5.51 -8.88
CA ILE A 15 17.68 -4.40 -9.74
C ILE A 15 18.76 -3.31 -9.77
N ALA A 16 19.26 -2.89 -8.60
CA ALA A 16 20.28 -1.85 -8.48
C ALA A 16 21.54 -2.21 -9.27
N VAL A 17 22.07 -3.42 -9.07
CA VAL A 17 23.28 -3.89 -9.79
C VAL A 17 23.02 -4.06 -11.28
N SER A 18 21.90 -4.69 -11.66
CA SER A 18 21.57 -4.99 -13.07
C SER A 18 21.36 -3.74 -13.91
N LEU A 19 20.87 -2.66 -13.31
CA LEU A 19 20.55 -1.39 -13.98
C LEU A 19 21.52 -0.27 -13.62
N LYS A 20 22.55 -0.58 -12.81
CA LYS A 20 23.50 0.38 -12.24
C LYS A 20 22.80 1.56 -11.56
N ALA A 21 21.67 1.32 -10.90
CA ALA A 21 20.89 2.36 -10.26
C ALA A 21 21.49 2.68 -8.89
N GLY A 22 21.96 3.92 -8.70
CA GLY A 22 22.52 4.40 -7.44
C GLY A 22 21.47 4.52 -6.34
N ARG A 23 20.18 4.65 -6.70
CA ARG A 23 19.07 4.47 -5.76
C ARG A 23 17.96 3.64 -6.37
N VAL A 24 17.37 2.79 -5.52
CA VAL A 24 16.18 2.00 -5.83
C VAL A 24 15.23 2.08 -4.65
N SER A 25 13.94 2.30 -4.86
CA SER A 25 12.95 2.26 -3.78
C SER A 25 11.59 1.72 -4.24
N ILE A 26 10.88 1.07 -3.32
CA ILE A 26 9.46 0.77 -3.49
C ILE A 26 8.67 1.75 -2.63
N VAL A 27 7.82 2.54 -3.27
CA VAL A 27 6.88 3.46 -2.63
C VAL A 27 5.49 2.86 -2.68
N THR A 28 4.79 2.84 -1.54
CA THR A 28 3.44 2.26 -1.44
C THR A 28 2.44 3.27 -0.87
N PRO A 29 1.14 3.10 -1.18
CA PRO A 29 0.07 3.75 -0.43
C PRO A 29 0.12 3.39 1.06
N ASN A 30 -0.21 4.33 1.94
CA ASN A 30 -0.40 4.09 3.37
C ASN A 30 -1.88 3.90 3.76
N GLY A 31 -2.81 4.19 2.85
CA GLY A 31 -4.26 4.06 3.08
C GLY A 31 -4.92 5.29 3.72
N ASP A 32 -4.13 6.28 4.15
CA ASP A 32 -4.54 7.55 4.74
C ASP A 32 -4.43 8.74 3.74
N GLY A 33 -4.36 8.43 2.44
CA GLY A 33 -4.09 9.43 1.40
C GLY A 33 -2.62 9.87 1.31
N THR A 34 -1.70 9.17 1.99
CA THR A 34 -0.25 9.37 1.85
C THR A 34 0.44 8.18 1.17
N ILE A 35 1.63 8.44 0.66
CA ILE A 35 2.57 7.45 0.13
C ILE A 35 3.89 7.53 0.91
N SER A 36 4.56 6.40 1.10
CA SER A 36 5.91 6.40 1.67
C SER A 36 6.77 5.28 1.08
N PRO A 37 8.10 5.47 0.99
CA PRO A 37 9.00 4.38 0.68
C PRO A 37 8.97 3.34 1.81
N LYS A 38 8.77 2.08 1.45
CA LYS A 38 8.74 0.95 2.40
C LYS A 38 10.03 0.16 2.44
N VAL A 39 10.73 0.11 1.31
CA VAL A 39 12.07 -0.49 1.17
C VAL A 39 12.84 0.30 0.14
N GLY A 40 14.16 0.43 0.34
CA GLY A 40 15.02 1.11 -0.62
C GLY A 40 16.51 0.91 -0.35
N LEU A 41 17.30 1.17 -1.39
CA LEU A 41 18.76 1.13 -1.44
C LEU A 41 19.28 2.48 -1.92
N GLY A 42 20.44 2.90 -1.42
CA GLY A 42 21.03 4.20 -1.76
C GLY A 42 20.25 5.41 -1.24
N LEU A 43 19.26 5.16 -0.37
CA LEU A 43 18.48 6.21 0.29
C LEU A 43 19.31 6.84 1.43
N PRO A 44 19.25 8.17 1.63
CA PRO A 44 19.85 8.81 2.79
C PRO A 44 19.32 8.19 4.09
N GLY A 45 20.18 7.98 5.09
CA GLY A 45 19.86 7.34 6.37
C GLY A 45 18.89 8.11 7.29
N ARG A 46 18.08 9.01 6.73
CA ARG A 46 17.03 9.74 7.43
C ARG A 46 15.71 8.99 7.24
N ALA A 47 14.88 8.94 8.29
CA ALA A 47 13.53 8.40 8.16
C ALA A 47 12.72 9.23 7.16
N TYR A 48 12.21 8.58 6.11
CA TYR A 48 11.35 9.22 5.12
C TYR A 48 9.98 9.49 5.74
N LYS A 49 9.59 10.76 5.81
CA LYS A 49 8.24 11.15 6.23
C LYS A 49 7.23 10.78 5.13
N PRO A 50 6.03 10.30 5.49
CA PRO A 50 4.95 10.12 4.54
C PRO A 50 4.67 11.40 3.75
N ALA A 51 4.45 11.26 2.45
CA ALA A 51 4.13 12.34 1.54
C ALA A 51 2.67 12.23 1.09
N LEU A 52 1.96 13.34 0.93
CA LEU A 52 0.60 13.34 0.38
C LEU A 52 0.56 12.70 -1.01
N TRP A 53 -0.51 11.95 -1.29
CA TRP A 53 -0.86 11.44 -2.62
C TRP A 53 -1.28 12.61 -3.52
N ASP A 54 -0.30 13.20 -4.20
CA ASP A 54 -0.46 14.36 -5.08
C ASP A 54 0.07 13.97 -6.47
N ILE A 55 -0.78 14.05 -7.51
CA ILE A 55 -0.42 13.73 -8.91
C ILE A 55 0.77 14.57 -9.41
N GLY A 56 1.04 15.73 -8.79
CA GLY A 56 2.26 16.49 -9.00
C GLY A 56 3.55 15.78 -8.56
N ARG A 57 3.45 14.60 -7.94
CA ARG A 57 4.57 13.69 -7.62
C ARG A 57 4.56 12.51 -8.60
N VAL A 58 5.72 12.19 -9.15
CA VAL A 58 5.86 11.11 -10.15
C VAL A 58 5.31 9.77 -9.63
N SER A 59 5.60 9.39 -8.39
CA SER A 59 5.10 8.12 -7.85
C SER A 59 3.57 8.07 -7.79
N ALA A 60 2.89 9.16 -7.42
CA ALA A 60 1.43 9.18 -7.41
C ALA A 60 0.86 9.15 -8.84
N TYR A 61 1.47 9.90 -9.76
CA TYR A 61 1.09 9.87 -11.17
C TYR A 61 1.20 8.48 -11.80
N VAL A 62 2.32 7.78 -11.58
CA VAL A 62 2.51 6.41 -12.08
C VAL A 62 1.54 5.43 -11.43
N MET A 63 1.23 5.57 -10.13
CA MET A 63 0.21 4.74 -9.47
C MET A 63 -1.18 4.95 -10.08
N GLU A 64 -1.53 6.18 -10.43
CA GLU A 64 -2.85 6.53 -10.95
C GLU A 64 -3.02 6.17 -12.42
N THR A 65 -2.02 6.48 -13.24
CA THR A 65 -2.03 6.18 -14.68
C THR A 65 -1.71 4.73 -14.99
N ARG A 66 -1.04 4.01 -14.07
CA ARG A 66 -0.54 2.63 -14.27
C ARG A 66 0.41 2.49 -15.45
N THR A 67 1.08 3.57 -15.83
CA THR A 67 2.00 3.62 -16.96
C THR A 67 3.40 3.98 -16.45
N PRO A 68 4.46 3.26 -16.88
CA PRO A 68 5.81 3.63 -16.50
C PRO A 68 6.20 5.01 -17.04
N LEU A 69 7.09 5.68 -16.33
CA LEU A 69 7.66 6.98 -16.70
C LEU A 69 9.19 6.90 -16.67
N LEU A 70 9.81 7.28 -17.77
CA LEU A 70 11.25 7.51 -17.91
C LEU A 70 11.47 9.01 -18.15
N THR A 71 12.41 9.63 -17.44
CA THR A 71 12.73 11.05 -17.62
C THR A 71 14.22 11.31 -17.37
N ASN A 72 14.83 12.15 -18.22
CA ASN A 72 16.28 12.41 -18.30
C ASN A 72 16.63 13.89 -18.16
N GLY A 73 15.83 14.60 -17.38
CA GLY A 73 15.97 16.03 -17.14
C GLY A 73 14.64 16.51 -16.57
N LEU A 74 14.67 16.96 -15.32
CA LEU A 74 13.49 17.49 -14.64
C LEU A 74 13.66 19.01 -14.51
N ASP A 75 13.86 19.69 -15.63
CA ASP A 75 14.09 21.13 -15.65
C ASP A 75 12.84 21.89 -15.19
N GLU A 76 13.09 22.96 -14.44
CA GLU A 76 12.13 23.77 -13.67
C GLU A 76 11.07 24.52 -14.51
N GLY A 77 11.02 24.30 -15.84
CA GLY A 77 10.15 25.03 -16.77
C GLY A 77 9.00 24.23 -17.40
N GLU A 78 9.14 22.91 -17.62
CA GLU A 78 8.22 22.18 -18.51
C GLU A 78 7.59 20.90 -17.94
N THR A 79 8.05 20.42 -16.78
CA THR A 79 7.54 19.16 -16.25
C THR A 79 6.37 19.39 -15.30
N ARG A 80 5.21 18.75 -15.54
CA ARG A 80 4.03 18.77 -14.63
C ARG A 80 4.33 18.27 -13.20
N PHE A 81 5.53 17.74 -12.95
CA PHE A 81 5.94 17.14 -11.68
C PHE A 81 6.88 18.08 -10.90
N LYS A 82 6.45 18.52 -9.70
CA LYS A 82 7.26 19.35 -8.81
C LYS A 82 8.21 18.47 -7.98
N LEU A 83 9.25 17.90 -8.60
CA LEU A 83 10.15 16.97 -7.91
C LEU A 83 11.04 17.61 -6.83
N ASN A 84 11.23 18.93 -6.85
CA ASN A 84 11.90 19.67 -5.75
C ASN A 84 11.20 19.48 -4.39
N ARG A 85 9.91 19.11 -4.35
CA ARG A 85 9.18 18.72 -3.12
C ARG A 85 9.46 17.29 -2.65
N SER A 86 10.32 16.55 -3.34
CA SER A 86 10.76 15.18 -3.02
C SER A 86 12.22 15.16 -2.53
N GLY A 87 12.93 16.30 -2.58
CA GLY A 87 14.35 16.41 -2.23
C GLY A 87 15.30 15.74 -3.22
N TYR A 88 14.86 15.50 -4.46
CA TYR A 88 15.65 14.84 -5.50
C TYR A 88 16.14 15.87 -6.53
N ASN A 89 17.46 15.89 -6.77
CA ASN A 89 18.15 16.86 -7.63
C ASN A 89 18.95 16.18 -8.76
N GLY A 90 18.57 14.95 -9.13
CA GLY A 90 19.32 14.15 -10.11
C GLY A 90 18.77 14.27 -11.53
N SER A 91 19.61 13.89 -12.49
CA SER A 91 19.41 14.11 -13.93
C SER A 91 18.59 13.05 -14.64
N SER A 92 18.34 11.88 -14.03
CA SER A 92 17.64 10.78 -14.68
C SER A 92 16.90 9.87 -13.70
N PHE A 93 15.67 9.50 -14.06
CA PHE A 93 14.73 8.79 -13.19
C PHE A 93 13.81 7.85 -13.97
N ILE A 94 13.62 6.63 -13.47
CA ILE A 94 12.55 5.72 -13.91
C ILE A 94 11.59 5.48 -12.75
N SER A 95 10.29 5.54 -13.03
CA SER A 95 9.24 5.05 -12.12
C SER A 95 8.31 4.11 -12.86
N ALA A 96 8.11 2.91 -12.32
CA ALA A 96 7.29 1.89 -12.94
C ALA A 96 6.31 1.29 -11.92
N PRO A 97 5.07 0.99 -12.34
CA PRO A 97 4.04 0.49 -11.44
C PRO A 97 4.32 -0.96 -11.05
N LEU A 98 4.16 -1.27 -9.77
CA LEU A 98 4.14 -2.62 -9.25
C LEU A 98 2.68 -3.07 -9.11
N ILE A 99 2.22 -3.86 -10.07
CA ILE A 99 0.83 -4.33 -10.13
C ILE A 99 0.79 -5.83 -9.84
N VAL A 100 -0.02 -6.24 -8.87
CA VAL A 100 -0.20 -7.63 -8.47
C VAL A 100 -1.69 -7.94 -8.53
N ASN A 101 -2.08 -8.96 -9.30
CA ASN A 101 -3.48 -9.36 -9.50
C ASN A 101 -4.42 -8.22 -9.97
N GLY A 102 -3.89 -7.22 -10.70
CA GLY A 102 -4.65 -6.07 -11.19
C GLY A 102 -4.72 -4.89 -10.21
N ASP A 103 -4.24 -5.08 -8.98
CA ASP A 103 -4.18 -4.05 -7.94
C ASP A 103 -2.80 -3.38 -7.89
N ILE A 104 -2.80 -2.06 -7.65
CA ILE A 104 -1.57 -1.29 -7.49
C ILE A 104 -0.97 -1.57 -6.10
N TRP A 105 0.14 -2.29 -6.06
CA TRP A 105 0.90 -2.56 -4.83
C TRP A 105 1.81 -1.39 -4.45
N GLY A 106 2.29 -0.67 -5.47
CA GLY A 106 3.15 0.49 -5.30
C GLY A 106 3.82 0.87 -6.62
N VAL A 107 4.94 1.58 -6.51
CA VAL A 107 5.82 1.88 -7.64
C VAL A 107 7.26 1.58 -7.27
N ILE A 108 8.03 1.14 -8.25
CA ILE A 108 9.49 1.04 -8.15
C ILE A 108 10.08 2.29 -8.77
N ASN A 109 10.93 2.98 -8.02
CA ASN A 109 11.65 4.17 -8.45
C ASN A 109 13.14 3.86 -8.54
N LEU A 110 13.76 4.23 -9.66
CA LEU A 110 15.20 4.19 -9.88
C LEU A 110 15.70 5.60 -10.15
N SER A 111 16.85 5.93 -9.58
CA SER A 111 17.47 7.24 -9.77
C SER A 111 18.99 7.16 -9.75
N ASP A 112 19.64 8.14 -10.40
CA ASP A 112 21.09 8.37 -10.38
C ASP A 112 21.91 7.13 -10.81
N LYS A 113 22.18 6.91 -12.11
CA LYS A 113 23.04 5.78 -12.49
C LYS A 113 24.45 5.95 -11.95
N GLU A 114 25.03 4.88 -11.43
CA GLU A 114 26.37 4.88 -10.82
C GLU A 114 27.48 5.22 -11.82
N ASP A 115 27.26 4.96 -13.10
CA ASP A 115 28.20 5.30 -14.18
C ASP A 115 28.00 6.72 -14.74
N GLY A 116 27.11 7.51 -14.14
CA GLY A 116 26.83 8.89 -14.52
C GLY A 116 26.01 9.05 -15.81
N THR A 117 25.61 7.95 -16.45
CA THR A 117 24.76 7.99 -17.65
C THR A 117 23.28 8.21 -17.29
N SER A 118 22.46 8.60 -18.26
CA SER A 118 21.01 8.63 -18.09
C SER A 118 20.40 7.25 -18.37
N PHE A 119 19.27 6.97 -17.72
CA PHE A 119 18.44 5.81 -18.05
C PHE A 119 17.86 5.93 -19.47
N ASP A 120 17.70 4.80 -20.15
CA ASP A 120 17.09 4.72 -21.47
C ASP A 120 15.93 3.70 -21.52
N GLU A 121 15.32 3.56 -22.70
CA GLU A 121 14.23 2.61 -22.95
C GLU A 121 14.66 1.14 -22.73
N ASN A 122 15.94 0.83 -22.91
CA ASN A 122 16.47 -0.51 -22.67
C ASN A 122 16.57 -0.79 -21.17
N ASP A 123 16.93 0.20 -20.36
CA ASP A 123 16.87 0.11 -18.90
C ASP A 123 15.42 -0.04 -18.41
N LEU A 124 14.48 0.69 -19.01
CA LEU A 124 13.05 0.54 -18.68
C LEU A 124 12.52 -0.87 -19.03
N ARG A 125 12.92 -1.43 -20.18
CA ARG A 125 12.58 -2.80 -20.56
C ARG A 125 13.12 -3.82 -19.56
N LYS A 126 14.40 -3.72 -19.20
CA LYS A 126 15.03 -4.58 -18.18
C LYS A 126 14.36 -4.43 -16.82
N LEU A 127 14.01 -3.22 -16.41
CA LEU A 127 13.24 -2.99 -15.18
C LEU A 127 11.88 -3.72 -15.23
N SER A 128 11.20 -3.69 -16.38
CA SER A 128 9.92 -4.37 -16.57
C SER A 128 10.05 -5.90 -16.46
N GLU A 129 11.16 -6.48 -16.90
CA GLU A 129 11.47 -7.90 -16.70
C GLU A 129 11.65 -8.22 -15.20
N HIS A 130 12.40 -7.39 -14.47
CA HIS A 130 12.55 -7.52 -13.01
C HIS A 130 11.23 -7.35 -12.26
N ILE A 131 10.38 -6.40 -12.65
CA ILE A 131 9.05 -6.19 -12.08
C ILE A 131 8.16 -7.42 -12.30
N SER A 132 8.23 -8.03 -13.48
CA SER A 132 7.47 -9.24 -13.77
C SER A 132 7.86 -10.39 -12.84
N ALA A 133 9.17 -10.61 -12.64
CA ALA A 133 9.68 -11.60 -11.70
C ALA A 133 9.29 -11.27 -10.24
N LEU A 134 9.37 -10.00 -9.85
CA LEU A 134 8.99 -9.53 -8.52
C LEU A 134 7.50 -9.73 -8.25
N THR A 135 6.63 -9.40 -9.20
CA THR A 135 5.19 -9.62 -9.11
C THR A 135 4.87 -11.09 -8.93
N GLU A 136 5.51 -11.98 -9.70
CA GLU A 136 5.32 -13.41 -9.55
C GLU A 136 5.82 -13.93 -8.19
N PHE A 137 6.96 -13.42 -7.71
CA PHE A 137 7.44 -13.72 -6.37
C PHE A 137 6.45 -13.27 -5.29
N ILE A 138 5.92 -12.04 -5.37
CA ILE A 138 4.92 -11.51 -4.44
C ILE A 138 3.66 -12.38 -4.47
N LYS A 139 3.17 -12.78 -5.65
CA LYS A 139 2.03 -13.69 -5.79
C LYS A 139 2.28 -15.02 -5.08
N ARG A 140 3.46 -15.62 -5.27
CA ARG A 140 3.81 -16.91 -4.65
C ARG A 140 3.93 -16.80 -3.13
N ILE A 141 4.65 -15.81 -2.60
CA ILE A 141 4.80 -15.67 -1.15
C ILE A 141 3.48 -15.30 -0.47
N THR A 142 2.64 -14.50 -1.13
CA THR A 142 1.30 -14.18 -0.60
C THR A 142 0.40 -15.41 -0.67
N ALA A 143 0.45 -16.21 -1.74
CA ALA A 143 -0.25 -17.49 -1.80
C ALA A 143 0.28 -18.54 -0.79
N LEU A 144 1.57 -18.54 -0.47
CA LEU A 144 2.15 -19.47 0.52
C LEU A 144 1.84 -19.04 1.96
N ARG A 145 1.88 -17.73 2.25
CA ARG A 145 1.53 -17.18 3.57
C ARG A 145 0.01 -17.12 3.80
N PHE A 146 -0.75 -17.03 2.72
CA PHE A 146 -2.21 -17.00 2.71
C PHE A 146 -2.71 -17.98 1.64
N PRO A 147 -2.67 -19.30 1.89
CA PRO A 147 -3.12 -20.31 0.95
C PRO A 147 -4.58 -20.09 0.58
N SER A 148 -4.77 -19.40 -0.54
CA SER A 148 -6.01 -19.44 -1.29
C SER A 148 -6.02 -20.76 -2.03
N SER A 149 -6.55 -21.82 -1.41
CA SER A 149 -7.02 -22.92 -2.23
C SER A 149 -8.30 -22.45 -2.91
N PRO A 150 -8.43 -22.55 -4.26
CA PRO A 150 -9.72 -22.47 -4.92
C PRO A 150 -10.50 -23.77 -4.64
N GLY A 151 -10.77 -24.02 -3.37
CA GLY A 151 -11.77 -24.99 -2.93
C GLY A 151 -13.16 -24.33 -2.91
N PRO A 152 -14.23 -25.12 -2.77
CA PRO A 152 -15.56 -24.56 -2.49
C PRO A 152 -15.45 -23.55 -1.35
N ASP A 153 -16.27 -22.50 -1.41
CA ASP A 153 -16.30 -21.49 -0.35
C ASP A 153 -16.33 -22.16 1.02
N ASP A 154 -15.65 -21.55 1.99
CA ASP A 154 -15.68 -22.08 3.35
C ASP A 154 -17.16 -22.09 3.78
N PRO A 155 -17.75 -23.27 4.10
CA PRO A 155 -19.18 -23.38 4.35
C PRO A 155 -19.65 -22.42 5.45
N ILE A 156 -18.77 -22.07 6.39
CA ILE A 156 -19.05 -21.10 7.45
C ILE A 156 -19.18 -19.67 6.89
N ILE A 157 -18.36 -19.31 5.90
CA ILE A 157 -18.44 -18.00 5.23
C ILE A 157 -19.65 -17.95 4.29
N GLU A 158 -19.95 -19.03 3.58
CA GLU A 158 -21.10 -19.14 2.68
C GLU A 158 -22.43 -19.04 3.43
N GLU A 159 -22.53 -19.70 4.59
CA GLU A 159 -23.70 -19.65 5.47
C GLU A 159 -23.92 -18.23 6.01
N LYS A 160 -22.84 -17.55 6.42
CA LYS A 160 -22.92 -16.24 7.06
C LYS A 160 -23.08 -15.10 6.04
N LEU A 161 -22.34 -15.11 4.94
CA LEU A 161 -22.36 -14.10 3.89
C LEU A 161 -23.01 -14.67 2.63
N VAL A 162 -24.33 -14.64 2.60
CA VAL A 162 -25.17 -15.22 1.53
C VAL A 162 -25.07 -14.47 0.20
N GLY A 163 -25.27 -15.20 -0.90
CA GLY A 163 -25.31 -14.67 -2.27
C GLY A 163 -24.48 -15.49 -3.25
N ARG A 164 -24.71 -15.32 -4.56
CA ARG A 164 -23.98 -16.06 -5.62
C ARG A 164 -23.44 -15.17 -6.73
N SER A 165 -23.46 -13.86 -6.55
CA SER A 165 -22.93 -12.92 -7.55
C SER A 165 -21.41 -12.94 -7.57
N GLU A 166 -20.81 -12.67 -8.73
CA GLU A 166 -19.35 -12.52 -8.86
C GLU A 166 -18.76 -11.52 -7.84
N LYS A 167 -19.51 -10.47 -7.50
CA LYS A 167 -19.10 -9.49 -6.49
C LYS A 167 -19.03 -10.10 -5.09
N ILE A 168 -19.99 -10.95 -4.69
CA ILE A 168 -19.95 -11.56 -3.35
C ILE A 168 -18.87 -12.63 -3.25
N ILE A 169 -18.63 -13.39 -4.32
CA ILE A 169 -17.54 -14.35 -4.41
C ILE A 169 -16.19 -13.65 -4.18
N LYS A 170 -15.96 -12.51 -4.84
CA LYS A 170 -14.76 -11.69 -4.62
C LYS A 170 -14.64 -11.17 -3.19
N VAL A 171 -15.75 -10.77 -2.55
CA VAL A 171 -15.73 -10.36 -1.14
C VAL A 171 -15.32 -11.53 -0.24
N ARG A 172 -15.82 -12.75 -0.47
CA ARG A 172 -15.41 -13.95 0.29
C ARG A 172 -13.93 -14.27 0.12
N GLN A 173 -13.42 -14.14 -1.11
CA GLN A 173 -11.98 -14.30 -1.38
C GLN A 173 -11.16 -13.26 -0.63
N LEU A 174 -11.55 -11.98 -0.68
CA LEU A 174 -10.89 -10.92 0.08
C LEU A 174 -10.95 -11.14 1.59
N LEU A 175 -12.08 -11.63 2.12
CA LEU A 175 -12.19 -11.99 3.54
C LEU A 175 -11.14 -13.02 3.94
N LYS A 176 -10.97 -14.10 3.16
CA LYS A 176 -9.95 -15.12 3.38
C LYS A 176 -8.53 -14.55 3.31
N THR A 177 -8.27 -13.70 2.32
CA THR A 177 -6.94 -13.09 2.14
C THR A 177 -6.60 -12.11 3.25
N LEU A 178 -7.55 -11.29 3.68
CA LEU A 178 -7.31 -10.20 4.62
C LEU A 178 -7.39 -10.65 6.09
N SER A 179 -8.12 -11.71 6.42
CA SER A 179 -8.28 -12.16 7.81
C SER A 179 -6.96 -12.57 8.46
N GLY A 180 -6.01 -13.09 7.70
CA GLY A 180 -4.66 -13.41 8.19
C GLY A 180 -3.76 -12.20 8.45
N THR A 181 -4.20 -10.98 8.14
CA THR A 181 -3.36 -9.77 8.14
C THR A 181 -3.67 -8.84 9.32
N ASP A 182 -2.72 -7.96 9.62
CA ASP A 182 -2.85 -6.83 10.55
C ASP A 182 -3.33 -5.54 9.84
N MET A 183 -3.70 -5.62 8.57
CA MET A 183 -4.08 -4.45 7.77
C MET A 183 -5.42 -3.86 8.20
N THR A 184 -5.52 -2.53 8.13
CA THR A 184 -6.79 -1.81 8.26
C THR A 184 -7.65 -2.05 7.04
N VAL A 185 -8.88 -2.53 7.24
CA VAL A 185 -9.83 -2.81 6.17
C VAL A 185 -10.96 -1.79 6.21
N PHE A 186 -11.23 -1.16 5.07
CA PHE A 186 -12.37 -0.25 4.92
C PHE A 186 -13.47 -0.89 4.06
N VAL A 187 -14.65 -1.07 4.65
CA VAL A 187 -15.80 -1.71 3.99
C VAL A 187 -16.81 -0.64 3.60
N LYS A 188 -17.02 -0.46 2.29
CA LYS A 188 -17.99 0.49 1.72
C LYS A 188 -19.27 -0.22 1.29
N GLY A 189 -20.39 0.50 1.32
CA GLY A 189 -21.70 0.02 0.87
C GLY A 189 -22.85 0.75 1.55
N GLU A 190 -24.05 0.63 1.00
CA GLU A 190 -25.27 1.20 1.56
C GLU A 190 -25.61 0.58 2.92
N THR A 191 -26.44 1.27 3.71
CA THR A 191 -26.95 0.76 4.98
C THR A 191 -27.70 -0.57 4.75
N GLY A 192 -27.47 -1.57 5.61
CA GLY A 192 -28.09 -2.89 5.48
C GLY A 192 -27.35 -3.91 4.60
N THR A 193 -26.32 -3.52 3.84
CA THR A 193 -25.57 -4.43 2.94
C THR A 193 -24.60 -5.41 3.63
N GLY A 194 -24.67 -5.54 4.96
CA GLY A 194 -23.85 -6.51 5.69
C GLY A 194 -22.41 -6.05 6.01
N LYS A 195 -22.10 -4.74 5.97
CA LYS A 195 -20.75 -4.23 6.32
C LYS A 195 -20.24 -4.71 7.69
N SER A 196 -21.10 -4.71 8.70
CA SER A 196 -20.77 -5.19 10.05
C SER A 196 -20.54 -6.70 10.11
N LEU A 197 -21.22 -7.46 9.23
CA LEU A 197 -21.02 -8.89 9.08
C LEU A 197 -19.65 -9.19 8.47
N VAL A 198 -19.26 -8.44 7.43
CA VAL A 198 -17.90 -8.53 6.83
C VAL A 198 -16.83 -8.27 7.89
N ALA A 199 -16.99 -7.22 8.71
CA ALA A 199 -16.04 -6.92 9.79
C ALA A 199 -15.97 -8.04 10.85
N LYS A 200 -17.11 -8.65 11.19
CA LYS A 200 -17.17 -9.78 12.11
C LYS A 200 -16.49 -11.03 11.54
N LEU A 201 -16.71 -11.32 10.26
CA LEU A 201 -16.05 -12.44 9.57
C LEU A 201 -14.54 -12.26 9.49
N LEU A 202 -14.04 -11.05 9.20
CA LEU A 202 -12.60 -10.76 9.26
C LEU A 202 -12.01 -11.09 10.63
N HIS A 203 -12.69 -10.70 11.70
CA HIS A 203 -12.26 -11.00 13.06
C HIS A 203 -12.26 -12.50 13.33
N ASP A 204 -13.37 -13.18 13.04
CA ASP A 204 -13.56 -14.60 13.36
C ASP A 204 -12.59 -15.51 12.59
N LEU A 205 -12.19 -15.11 11.38
CA LEU A 205 -11.23 -15.84 10.53
C LEU A 205 -9.78 -15.43 10.76
N SER A 206 -9.51 -14.50 11.68
CA SER A 206 -8.16 -13.98 11.95
C SER A 206 -7.49 -14.68 13.13
N PRO A 207 -6.16 -14.51 13.32
CA PRO A 207 -5.49 -14.89 14.56
C PRO A 207 -6.01 -14.16 15.80
N ARG A 208 -6.85 -13.13 15.63
CA ARG A 208 -7.48 -12.36 16.71
C ARG A 208 -8.84 -12.95 17.13
N SER A 209 -9.29 -14.05 16.54
CA SER A 209 -10.62 -14.65 16.80
C SER A 209 -10.87 -14.99 18.28
N SER A 210 -9.82 -15.27 19.05
CA SER A 210 -9.87 -15.52 20.49
C SER A 210 -9.95 -14.24 21.36
N LYS A 211 -9.78 -13.06 20.76
CA LYS A 211 -9.86 -11.77 21.44
C LYS A 211 -11.27 -11.19 21.34
N PRO A 212 -11.61 -10.19 22.18
CA PRO A 212 -12.90 -9.53 22.09
C PRO A 212 -13.08 -8.78 20.75
N PHE A 213 -14.22 -8.98 20.09
CA PHE A 213 -14.62 -8.17 18.94
C PHE A 213 -15.33 -6.90 19.40
N VAL A 214 -14.59 -5.79 19.44
CA VAL A 214 -15.13 -4.49 19.87
C VAL A 214 -15.71 -3.74 18.67
N LYS A 215 -17.03 -3.57 18.67
CA LYS A 215 -17.72 -2.70 17.70
C LYS A 215 -17.76 -1.28 18.26
N VAL A 216 -17.07 -0.34 17.62
CA VAL A 216 -17.18 1.08 17.93
C VAL A 216 -18.11 1.73 16.90
N ASN A 217 -19.21 2.30 17.37
CA ASN A 217 -20.09 3.09 16.52
C ASN A 217 -19.70 4.56 16.64
N CYS A 218 -18.97 5.09 15.66
CA CYS A 218 -18.52 6.48 15.68
C CYS A 218 -19.68 7.49 15.61
N ALA A 219 -20.86 7.10 15.12
CA ALA A 219 -22.05 7.96 15.14
C ALA A 219 -22.70 8.06 16.53
N ALA A 220 -22.32 7.20 17.46
CA ALA A 220 -22.79 7.18 18.85
C ALA A 220 -21.75 7.71 19.84
N LEU A 221 -20.56 8.11 19.37
CA LEU A 221 -19.57 8.80 20.21
C LEU A 221 -20.00 10.27 20.35
N PRO A 222 -20.12 10.80 21.58
CA PRO A 222 -20.32 12.23 21.77
C PRO A 222 -19.15 12.99 21.15
N GLU A 223 -19.42 14.04 20.37
CA GLU A 223 -18.37 14.87 19.73
C GLU A 223 -17.32 15.33 20.76
N THR A 224 -17.78 15.71 21.94
CA THR A 224 -16.93 16.14 23.06
C THR A 224 -15.93 15.07 23.53
N LEU A 225 -16.29 13.79 23.42
CA LEU A 225 -15.46 12.67 23.84
C LEU A 225 -14.44 12.28 22.75
N LEU A 226 -14.81 12.46 21.48
CA LEU A 226 -13.91 12.30 20.34
C LEU A 226 -12.85 13.42 20.30
N GLU A 227 -13.27 14.66 20.58
CA GLU A 227 -12.39 15.82 20.67
C GLU A 227 -11.43 15.72 21.87
N ALA A 228 -11.92 15.23 23.01
CA ALA A 228 -11.13 14.97 24.21
C ALA A 228 -9.97 13.99 23.98
N GLU A 229 -10.16 12.91 23.20
CA GLU A 229 -9.13 11.92 22.88
C GLU A 229 -8.16 12.39 21.77
N LEU A 230 -8.65 13.14 20.78
CA LEU A 230 -7.84 13.62 19.65
C LEU A 230 -7.01 14.87 19.98
N PHE A 231 -7.52 15.74 20.86
CA PHE A 231 -6.94 17.05 21.15
C PHE A 231 -6.59 17.26 22.63
N GLY A 232 -7.00 16.35 23.52
CA GLY A 232 -6.92 16.54 24.96
C GLY A 232 -8.01 17.49 25.46
N TYR A 233 -8.26 17.48 26.78
CA TYR A 233 -9.13 18.45 27.44
C TYR A 233 -8.52 18.86 28.78
N GLU A 234 -8.83 20.08 29.24
CA GLU A 234 -8.47 20.52 30.58
C GLU A 234 -9.45 19.97 31.62
N ARG A 235 -8.93 19.64 32.82
CA ARG A 235 -9.77 19.22 33.96
C ARG A 235 -10.89 20.23 34.18
N GLY A 236 -12.14 19.76 34.15
CA GLY A 236 -13.34 20.56 34.33
C GLY A 236 -14.01 21.08 33.06
N ALA A 237 -13.56 20.71 31.85
CA ALA A 237 -14.14 21.19 30.60
C ALA A 237 -15.60 20.75 30.34
N PHE A 238 -16.07 19.64 30.94
CA PHE A 238 -17.47 19.20 30.91
C PHE A 238 -17.83 18.36 32.15
N THR A 239 -19.12 18.09 32.38
CA THR A 239 -19.60 17.24 33.50
C THR A 239 -19.07 15.81 33.35
N GLY A 240 -18.01 15.49 34.09
CA GLY A 240 -17.27 14.22 34.05
C GLY A 240 -15.75 14.38 33.93
N ALA A 241 -15.25 15.58 33.62
CA ALA A 241 -13.82 15.89 33.42
C ALA A 241 -13.03 16.06 34.74
N PHE A 242 -13.32 15.25 35.77
CA PHE A 242 -12.73 15.37 37.12
C PHE A 242 -11.87 14.17 37.56
N GLU A 243 -11.68 13.16 36.71
CA GLU A 243 -10.68 12.10 36.92
C GLU A 243 -9.46 12.32 36.01
#